data_AF-A0A975KMJ5-F1
#
_entry.id   AF-A0A975KMJ5-F1
#
_cell.length_a   1.000
_cell.length_b   1.000
_cell.length_c   1.000
_cell.angle_alpha   90.00
_cell.angle_beta   90.00
_cell.angle_gamma   90.00
#
_symmetry.space_group_name_H-M   'P 1'
#
loop_
_entity.id
_entity.type
_entity.pdbx_description
1 polymer ?
#
loop_
_entity_poly.entity_id
_entity_poly.type
_entity_poly.pdbx_seq_one_letter_code
_entity_poly.pdbx_strand_id
1 'polypeptide(L)'
;MKRLEILTSHTSSTEFLRDAKKLISSGKKDFIKRTYYDPEGKRVRWIEALLEIGLTEPAQVWDQVLDLTTSDYHEGPCLDTDRPQDGNVIWIFKKEINDVLTYVKLKIDRRGCVCLSFHEDW
;
A
#
# COMPACT_ATOMS: atom_id res chain seq x y z
N MET A 1 8.19 9.40 -29.27
CA MET A 1 7.28 8.81 -28.26
C MET A 1 8.07 8.63 -26.97
N LYS A 2 8.04 9.60 -26.04
CA LYS A 2 8.79 9.51 -24.78
C LYS A 2 8.11 8.49 -23.88
N ARG A 3 8.80 7.37 -23.61
CA ARG A 3 8.45 6.45 -22.52
C ARG A 3 8.43 7.27 -21.24
N LEU A 4 7.29 7.31 -20.56
CA LEU A 4 7.21 7.87 -19.21
C LEU A 4 7.98 6.91 -18.31
N GLU A 5 9.28 7.09 -18.19
CA GLU A 5 10.06 6.51 -17.11
C GLU A 5 9.64 7.24 -15.84
N ILE A 6 8.62 6.71 -15.14
CA ILE A 6 8.36 7.07 -13.75
C ILE A 6 9.44 6.37 -12.93
N LEU A 7 10.68 6.83 -13.07
CA LEU A 7 11.77 6.58 -12.13
C LEU A 7 11.61 7.62 -11.02
N THR A 8 10.61 7.44 -10.16
CA THR A 8 10.64 8.14 -8.87
C THR A 8 11.50 7.30 -7.95
N SER A 9 12.81 7.56 -7.94
CA SER A 9 13.68 7.07 -6.87
C SER A 9 13.43 7.92 -5.63
N HIS A 10 12.28 7.71 -4.99
CA HIS A 10 12.03 8.28 -3.67
C HIS A 10 13.16 7.83 -2.76
N THR A 11 13.89 8.79 -2.18
CA THR A 11 15.02 8.51 -1.30
C THR A 11 14.61 8.41 0.16
N SER A 12 13.38 8.82 0.47
CA SER A 12 12.79 8.76 1.80
C SER A 12 11.29 8.47 1.77
N SER A 13 10.77 7.95 2.88
CA SER A 13 9.35 7.68 3.08
C SER A 13 8.51 8.95 3.02
N THR A 14 9.05 10.09 3.48
CA THR A 14 8.41 11.41 3.40
C THR A 14 8.11 11.81 1.96
N GLU A 15 9.09 11.68 1.05
CA GLU A 15 8.91 12.01 -0.36
C GLU A 15 7.91 11.07 -1.03
N PHE A 16 8.04 9.77 -0.77
CA PHE A 16 7.13 8.76 -1.28
C PHE A 16 5.69 9.04 -0.87
N LEU A 17 5.46 9.25 0.44
CA LEU A 17 4.14 9.41 0.99
C LEU A 17 3.47 10.71 0.48
N ARG A 18 4.23 11.80 0.38
CA ARG A 18 3.75 13.05 -0.22
C ARG A 18 3.21 12.82 -1.64
N ASP A 19 3.96 12.11 -2.47
CA ASP A 19 3.60 11.91 -3.87
C ASP A 19 2.48 10.87 -4.03
N ALA A 20 2.49 9.81 -3.20
CA ALA A 20 1.41 8.83 -3.11
C ALA A 20 0.08 9.50 -2.77
N LYS A 21 0.05 10.36 -1.75
CA LYS A 21 -1.15 11.11 -1.36
C LYS A 21 -1.65 12.04 -2.47
N LYS A 22 -0.75 12.76 -3.15
CA LYS A 22 -1.12 13.58 -4.33
C LYS A 22 -1.79 12.75 -5.43
N LEU A 23 -1.24 11.57 -5.73
CA LEU A 23 -1.80 10.66 -6.73
C LEU A 23 -3.19 10.18 -6.32
N ILE A 24 -3.35 9.73 -5.07
CA ILE A 24 -4.64 9.29 -4.50
C ILE A 24 -5.69 10.40 -4.58
N SER A 25 -5.36 11.62 -4.17
CA SER A 25 -6.27 12.77 -4.22
C SER A 25 -6.64 13.18 -5.66
N SER A 26 -5.79 12.87 -6.64
CA SER A 26 -6.08 13.07 -8.06
C SER A 26 -6.85 11.91 -8.71
N GLY A 27 -7.22 10.87 -7.95
CA GLY A 27 -7.89 9.67 -8.45
C GLY A 27 -6.96 8.64 -9.12
N LYS A 28 -5.64 8.88 -9.14
CA LYS A 28 -4.65 7.96 -9.71
C LYS A 28 -4.23 6.93 -8.66
N LYS A 29 -5.08 5.93 -8.45
CA LYS A 29 -4.90 4.90 -7.44
C LYS A 29 -5.44 3.55 -7.88
N ASP A 30 -4.84 2.47 -7.42
CA ASP A 30 -5.29 1.10 -7.69
C ASP A 30 -5.11 0.19 -6.46
N PHE A 31 -6.02 -0.75 -6.27
CA PHE A 31 -5.99 -1.70 -5.15
C PHE A 31 -5.92 -3.13 -5.68
N ILE A 32 -4.85 -3.85 -5.36
CA ILE A 32 -4.69 -5.23 -5.80
C ILE A 32 -5.54 -6.16 -4.92
N LYS A 33 -6.58 -6.74 -5.52
CA LYS A 33 -7.43 -7.74 -4.88
C LYS A 33 -6.67 -9.06 -4.68
N ARG A 34 -5.94 -9.19 -3.58
CA ARG A 34 -5.16 -10.39 -3.23
C ARG A 34 -5.96 -11.40 -2.40
N THR A 35 -5.37 -12.57 -2.27
CA THR A 35 -5.69 -13.55 -1.23
C THR A 35 -4.40 -13.79 -0.45
N TYR A 36 -4.50 -13.80 0.87
CA TYR A 36 -3.41 -14.01 1.82
C TYR A 36 -3.60 -15.37 2.53
N TYR A 37 -2.58 -15.78 3.27
CA TYR A 37 -2.64 -16.93 4.18
C TYR A 37 -2.15 -16.44 5.53
N ASP A 38 -2.99 -16.49 6.55
CA ASP A 38 -2.62 -16.12 7.93
C ASP A 38 -1.59 -17.09 8.52
N PRO A 39 -1.02 -16.82 9.72
CA PRO A 39 -0.02 -17.69 10.33
C PRO A 39 -0.51 -19.12 10.57
N GLU A 40 -1.81 -19.32 10.76
CA GLU A 40 -2.46 -20.62 10.91
C GLU A 40 -2.71 -21.32 9.56
N GLY A 41 -2.42 -20.65 8.44
CA GLY A 41 -2.59 -21.16 7.09
C GLY A 41 -4.02 -21.04 6.54
N LYS A 42 -4.90 -20.29 7.21
CA LYS A 42 -6.24 -19.97 6.72
C LYS A 42 -6.10 -19.03 5.52
N ARG A 43 -6.85 -19.35 4.48
CA ARG A 43 -6.95 -18.51 3.28
C ARG A 43 -7.86 -17.30 3.57
N VAL A 44 -7.33 -16.09 3.43
CA VAL A 44 -8.06 -14.82 3.69
C VAL A 44 -8.10 -13.97 2.41
N ARG A 45 -9.28 -13.65 1.89
CA ARG A 45 -9.43 -12.74 0.75
C ARG A 45 -9.23 -11.30 1.21
N TRP A 46 -8.79 -10.41 0.31
CA TRP A 46 -8.62 -8.99 0.62
C TRP A 46 -9.83 -8.36 1.31
N ILE A 47 -11.06 -8.71 0.91
CA ILE A 47 -12.27 -8.16 1.52
C ILE A 47 -12.50 -8.68 2.95
N GLU A 48 -12.10 -9.93 3.24
CA GLU A 48 -12.18 -10.51 4.59
C GLU A 48 -11.13 -9.85 5.49
N ALA A 49 -9.92 -9.63 4.97
CA ALA A 49 -8.87 -8.92 5.69
C ALA A 49 -9.25 -7.48 6.05
N LEU A 50 -10.00 -6.78 5.18
CA LEU A 50 -10.53 -5.46 5.51
C LEU A 50 -11.55 -5.52 6.66
N LEU A 51 -12.41 -6.54 6.67
CA LEU A 51 -13.39 -6.72 7.74
C LEU A 51 -12.73 -7.08 9.08
N GLU A 52 -11.65 -7.87 9.05
CA GLU A 52 -10.88 -8.26 10.24
C GLU A 52 -10.27 -7.04 10.97
N ILE A 53 -9.89 -5.99 10.23
CA ILE A 53 -9.41 -4.70 10.79
C ILE A 53 -10.54 -3.66 10.96
N GLY A 54 -11.80 -4.05 10.81
CA GLY A 54 -12.96 -3.19 11.03
C GLY A 54 -13.30 -2.19 9.91
N LEU A 55 -12.82 -2.40 8.68
CA LEU A 55 -13.22 -1.63 7.50
C LEU A 55 -14.33 -2.36 6.74
N THR A 56 -15.51 -1.74 6.66
CA THR A 56 -16.68 -2.34 6.00
C THR A 56 -16.83 -1.93 4.54
N GLU A 57 -16.23 -0.82 4.14
CA GLU A 57 -16.29 -0.26 2.80
C GLU A 57 -14.89 -0.16 2.17
N PRO A 58 -14.64 -0.75 0.98
CA PRO A 58 -13.31 -0.72 0.35
C PRO A 58 -12.73 0.68 0.12
N ALA A 59 -13.58 1.70 0.00
CA ALA A 59 -13.15 3.08 -0.15
C ALA A 59 -12.34 3.58 1.07
N GLN A 60 -12.64 3.08 2.28
CA GLN A 60 -11.99 3.49 3.52
C GLN A 60 -10.49 3.22 3.52
N VAL A 61 -10.01 2.24 2.76
CA VAL A 61 -8.57 1.99 2.57
C VAL A 61 -7.84 3.26 2.16
N TRP A 62 -8.43 4.06 1.27
CA TRP A 62 -7.77 5.27 0.78
C TRP A 62 -7.78 6.39 1.81
N ASP A 63 -8.80 6.46 2.66
CA ASP A 63 -8.81 7.40 3.79
C ASP A 63 -7.68 7.07 4.77
N GLN A 64 -7.49 5.77 5.05
CA GLN A 64 -6.40 5.31 5.92
C GLN A 64 -5.01 5.58 5.32
N VAL A 65 -4.83 5.37 4.01
CA VAL A 65 -3.56 5.68 3.32
C VAL A 65 -3.31 7.19 3.26
N LEU A 66 -4.35 8.01 3.07
CA LEU A 66 -4.25 9.47 3.11
C LEU A 66 -3.91 10.00 4.50
N ASP A 67 -4.23 9.25 5.55
CA ASP A 67 -3.92 9.57 6.94
C ASP A 67 -2.63 8.91 7.47
N LEU A 68 -1.91 8.15 6.65
CA LEU A 68 -0.56 7.67 7.02
C LEU A 68 0.38 8.85 7.27
N THR A 69 1.31 8.68 8.19
CA THR A 69 2.37 9.65 8.47
C THR A 69 3.74 8.98 8.37
N THR A 70 4.80 9.75 8.54
CA THR A 70 6.16 9.21 8.54
C THR A 70 6.47 8.40 9.80
N SER A 71 5.69 8.51 10.88
CA SER A 71 5.85 7.63 12.05
C SER A 71 5.31 6.22 11.80
N ASP A 72 4.41 6.06 10.84
CA ASP A 72 3.86 4.77 10.44
C ASP A 72 4.81 4.00 9.50
N TYR A 73 5.90 4.63 9.07
CA TYR A 73 6.89 4.00 8.19
C TYR A 73 7.56 2.83 8.92
N HIS A 74 7.60 1.68 8.25
CA HIS A 74 8.23 0.48 8.77
C HIS A 74 9.45 0.07 7.94
N GLU A 75 9.31 -0.01 6.61
CA GLU A 75 10.36 -0.50 5.73
C GLU A 75 10.24 0.10 4.32
N GLY A 76 11.38 0.33 3.65
CA GLY A 76 11.43 0.87 2.30
C GLY A 76 12.57 1.86 2.06
N PRO A 77 12.93 2.15 0.80
CA PRO A 77 12.48 1.45 -0.39
C PRO A 77 13.06 0.03 -0.44
N CYS A 78 12.21 -0.99 -0.61
CA CYS A 78 12.65 -2.38 -0.82
C CYS A 78 12.41 -2.76 -2.28
N LEU A 79 13.31 -3.55 -2.88
CA LEU A 79 13.13 -4.00 -4.25
C LEU A 79 11.85 -4.84 -4.40
N ASP A 80 11.02 -4.53 -5.40
CA ASP A 80 9.85 -5.35 -5.76
C ASP A 80 10.33 -6.56 -6.58
N THR A 81 10.65 -7.66 -5.91
CA THR A 81 11.10 -8.90 -6.57
C THR A 81 9.99 -9.65 -7.29
N ASP A 82 8.73 -9.42 -6.89
CA ASP A 82 7.57 -10.12 -7.46
C ASP A 82 7.18 -9.52 -8.81
N ARG A 83 7.26 -8.18 -8.95
CA ARG A 83 6.83 -7.45 -10.15
C ARG A 83 7.75 -6.28 -10.51
N PRO A 84 9.05 -6.53 -10.75
CA PRO A 84 10.03 -5.47 -11.02
C PRO A 84 9.68 -4.64 -12.28
N GLN A 85 8.98 -5.23 -13.26
CA GLN A 85 8.57 -4.55 -14.49
C GLN A 85 7.50 -3.47 -14.28
N ASP A 86 6.74 -3.57 -13.18
CA ASP A 86 5.66 -2.64 -12.86
C ASP A 86 6.16 -1.50 -11.95
N GLY A 87 7.44 -1.44 -11.60
CA GLY A 87 7.99 -0.46 -10.67
C GLY A 87 8.98 -1.13 -9.73
N ASN A 88 10.07 -0.43 -9.41
CA ASN A 88 11.27 -1.07 -8.86
C ASN A 88 11.20 -1.30 -7.35
N VAL A 89 10.39 -0.52 -6.62
CA VAL A 89 10.41 -0.53 -5.15
C VAL A 89 9.02 -0.48 -4.53
N ILE A 90 8.93 -1.08 -3.35
CA ILE A 90 7.77 -1.09 -2.46
C ILE A 90 8.11 -0.36 -1.16
N TRP A 91 7.07 0.13 -0.50
CA TRP A 91 7.12 0.81 0.79
C TRP A 91 6.10 0.18 1.73
N ILE A 92 6.52 -0.06 2.96
CA ILE A 92 5.73 -0.74 3.98
C ILE A 92 5.52 0.22 5.15
N PHE A 93 4.27 0.33 5.55
CA PHE A 93 3.82 1.10 6.70
C PHE A 93 3.04 0.18 7.64
N LYS A 94 3.03 0.53 8.93
CA LYS A 94 2.20 -0.11 9.94
C LYS A 94 1.43 0.95 10.70
N LYS A 95 0.12 0.77 10.82
CA LYS A 95 -0.78 1.74 11.45
C LYS A 95 -1.85 1.03 12.27
N GLU A 96 -2.20 1.58 13.42
CA GLU A 96 -3.33 1.12 14.22
C GLU A 96 -4.65 1.60 13.59
N ILE A 97 -5.55 0.66 13.30
CA ILE A 97 -6.87 0.90 12.73
C ILE A 97 -7.86 0.07 13.56
N ASN A 98 -8.76 0.74 14.27
CA ASN A 98 -9.71 0.09 15.18
C ASN A 98 -9.02 -0.88 16.16
N ASP A 99 -7.94 -0.42 16.81
CA ASP A 99 -7.11 -1.19 17.76
C ASP A 99 -6.39 -2.41 17.15
N VAL A 100 -6.36 -2.53 15.81
CA VAL A 100 -5.63 -3.58 15.08
C VAL A 100 -4.43 -2.98 14.36
N LEU A 101 -3.22 -3.50 14.66
CA LEU A 101 -2.01 -3.14 13.93
C LEU A 101 -2.13 -3.66 12.50
N THR A 102 -2.17 -2.75 11.53
CA THR A 102 -2.42 -3.06 10.12
C THR A 102 -1.16 -2.87 9.29
N TYR A 103 -0.80 -3.88 8.50
CA TYR A 103 0.24 -3.87 7.50
C TYR A 103 -0.25 -3.25 6.18
N VAL A 104 0.46 -2.22 5.70
CA VAL A 104 0.13 -1.48 4.48
C VAL A 104 1.31 -1.47 3.53
N LYS A 105 1.16 -2.12 2.36
CA LYS A 105 2.21 -2.20 1.33
C LYS A 105 1.82 -1.42 0.09
N LEU A 106 2.62 -0.41 -0.25
CA LEU A 106 2.35 0.53 -1.33
C LEU A 106 3.49 0.52 -2.37
N LYS A 107 3.15 0.90 -3.59
CA LYS A 107 4.12 1.36 -4.60
C LYS A 107 3.54 2.46 -5.47
N ILE A 108 4.39 3.14 -6.22
CA ILE A 108 3.96 4.05 -7.28
C ILE A 108 4.38 3.47 -8.63
N ASP A 109 3.42 3.35 -9.54
CA ASP A 109 3.67 2.90 -10.90
C ASP A 109 2.83 3.67 -11.94
N ARG A 110 2.77 3.17 -13.19
CA ARG A 110 2.01 3.78 -14.28
C ARG A 110 0.51 4.00 -13.98
N ARG A 111 -0.05 3.32 -12.98
CA ARG A 111 -1.44 3.47 -12.52
C ARG A 111 -1.60 4.58 -11.48
N GLY A 112 -0.52 5.04 -10.86
CA GLY A 112 -0.51 5.95 -9.72
C GLY A 112 -0.06 5.25 -8.43
N CYS A 113 -0.68 5.57 -7.29
CA CYS A 113 -0.41 4.87 -6.04
C CYS A 113 -1.15 3.52 -6.00
N VAL A 114 -0.41 2.43 -5.89
CA VAL A 114 -0.94 1.08 -5.89
C VAL A 114 -0.80 0.48 -4.50
N CYS A 115 -1.93 0.07 -3.91
CA CYS A 115 -1.96 -0.71 -2.68
C CYS A 115 -1.85 -2.20 -3.03
N LEU A 116 -0.77 -2.84 -2.58
CA LEU A 116 -0.46 -4.25 -2.83
C LEU A 116 -0.98 -5.16 -1.73
N SER A 117 -0.94 -4.70 -0.48
CA SER A 117 -1.43 -5.41 0.71
C SER A 117 -2.02 -4.43 1.72
N PHE A 118 -3.12 -4.83 2.35
CA PHE A 118 -3.80 -4.08 3.41
C PHE A 118 -4.54 -5.09 4.30
N HIS A 119 -3.94 -5.48 5.41
CA HIS A 119 -4.46 -6.50 6.34
C HIS A 119 -3.81 -6.35 7.72
N GLU A 120 -4.32 -7.05 8.73
CA GLU A 120 -3.67 -7.17 10.05
C GLU A 120 -2.19 -7.60 9.92
N ASP A 121 -1.33 -7.06 10.78
CA ASP A 121 0.11 -7.34 10.77
C ASP A 121 0.42 -8.69 11.43
N TRP A 122 0.38 -9.75 10.62
CA TRP A 122 0.78 -11.11 10.97
C TRP A 122 1.73 -11.72 9.94
#